data_AF-A0A945TZF1-F1
#
_entry.id   AF-A0A945TZF1-F1
#
_cell.length_a   1.000
_cell.length_b   1.000
_cell.length_c   1.000
_cell.angle_alpha   90.00
_cell.angle_beta   90.00
_cell.angle_gamma   90.00
#
_symmetry.space_group_name_H-M   'P 1'
#
loop_
_entity.id
_entity.type
_entity.pdbx_description
1 polymer ?
#
loop_
_entity_poly.entity_id
_entity_poly.type
_entity_poly.pdbx_seq_one_letter_code
_entity_poly.pdbx_strand_id
1 'polypeptide(L)'
;MRNRTWYRLSLVLLAFSLLATACGDDGDDNSGGGDDDVASDSGDSGDSGSDEEAVVSLADVCPSPLVIQTDWFPESEHAALYNLIGDGYSVDSDNKLVSGPMVAGGVDLGIDFEVRAGGPAIGFSPVAAHMYTDASVHIGYGSTDGQILRHADTPMLSVMAPLEKNPQMVMWDPVAHPNVETL
;
A
#
# COMPACT_ATOMS: atom_id res chain seq x y z
N MET A 1 -10.47 66.59 -30.97
CA MET A 1 -11.74 66.15 -30.35
C MET A 1 -11.53 64.72 -29.88
N ARG A 2 -11.36 64.53 -28.57
CA ARG A 2 -10.80 63.31 -27.96
C ARG A 2 -11.71 62.95 -26.78
N ASN A 3 -12.56 61.94 -26.96
CA ASN A 3 -13.57 61.56 -25.98
C ASN A 3 -12.93 60.81 -24.80
N ARG A 4 -12.96 61.46 -23.64
CA ARG A 4 -12.83 60.87 -22.31
C ARG A 4 -14.23 60.48 -21.82
N THR A 5 -14.25 59.81 -20.66
CA THR A 5 -15.34 59.64 -19.69
C THR A 5 -16.31 58.50 -19.94
N TRP A 6 -16.11 57.38 -19.22
CA TRP A 6 -17.12 56.71 -18.38
C TRP A 6 -16.37 55.82 -17.35
N TYR A 7 -16.14 56.33 -16.13
CA TYR A 7 -16.77 55.86 -14.88
C TYR A 7 -16.48 54.37 -14.61
N ARG A 8 -15.47 53.96 -13.81
CA ARG A 8 -15.31 54.11 -12.35
C ARG A 8 -16.62 53.95 -11.57
N LEU A 9 -16.92 52.72 -11.17
CA LEU A 9 -17.67 52.20 -9.99
C LEU A 9 -17.97 50.72 -10.36
N SER A 10 -17.59 49.67 -9.63
CA SER A 10 -17.99 49.37 -8.25
C SER A 10 -17.10 48.26 -7.68
N LEU A 11 -16.87 48.34 -6.37
CA LEU A 11 -15.99 47.54 -5.54
C LEU A 11 -16.86 46.98 -4.41
N VAL A 12 -17.08 45.65 -4.32
CA VAL A 12 -17.66 44.94 -3.15
C VAL A 12 -17.17 43.48 -3.22
N LEU A 13 -16.10 43.07 -2.51
CA LEU A 13 -16.08 42.50 -1.15
C LEU A 13 -16.99 41.27 -0.96
N LEU A 14 -16.41 40.06 -0.99
CA LEU A 14 -16.99 38.88 -0.35
C LEU A 14 -15.95 38.25 0.58
N ALA A 15 -16.30 38.20 1.86
CA ALA A 15 -15.46 37.79 2.98
C ALA A 15 -15.31 36.26 3.06
N PHE A 16 -14.11 35.80 3.40
CA PHE A 16 -13.81 34.43 3.79
C PHE A 16 -13.57 34.42 5.30
N SER A 17 -14.41 33.69 6.04
CA SER A 17 -14.21 33.41 7.46
C SER A 17 -14.43 31.91 7.68
N LEU A 18 -13.33 31.17 7.91
CA LEU A 18 -13.37 29.86 8.55
C LEU A 18 -12.56 29.95 9.85
N LEU A 19 -13.27 29.73 10.96
CA LEU A 19 -12.72 29.50 12.29
C LEU A 19 -12.33 28.03 12.40
N ALA A 20 -11.05 27.75 12.63
CA ALA A 20 -10.60 26.45 13.13
C ALA A 20 -10.48 26.56 14.65
N THR A 21 -11.35 25.87 15.38
CA THR A 21 -11.19 25.64 16.82
C THR A 21 -10.25 24.43 16.95
N ALA A 22 -9.04 24.68 17.44
CA ALA A 22 -8.14 23.62 17.89
C ALA A 22 -8.31 23.53 19.41
N CYS A 23 -8.80 22.38 19.88
CA CYS A 23 -8.80 22.03 21.29
C CYS A 23 -7.47 21.29 21.55
N GLY A 24 -6.50 22.01 22.09
CA GLY A 24 -5.39 21.43 22.83
C GLY A 24 -5.75 21.53 24.31
N ASP A 25 -5.62 20.44 25.05
CA ASP A 25 -5.75 20.42 26.50
C ASP A 25 -4.48 19.76 27.05
N ASP A 26 -3.57 20.59 27.51
CA ASP A 26 -2.46 20.26 28.41
C ASP A 26 -2.95 20.57 29.83
N GLY A 27 -2.82 19.62 30.76
CA GLY A 27 -3.23 19.78 32.15
C GLY A 27 -2.34 18.99 33.13
N ASP A 28 -1.53 19.75 33.87
CA ASP A 28 -0.54 19.33 34.87
C ASP A 28 -1.11 18.73 36.18
N ASP A 29 -0.18 18.12 36.92
CA ASP A 29 -0.19 17.44 38.23
C ASP A 29 -0.99 18.07 39.41
N ASN A 30 -1.41 17.19 40.35
CA ASN A 30 -1.14 17.21 41.81
C ASN A 30 -2.36 17.14 42.79
N SER A 31 -2.41 16.00 43.52
CA SER A 31 -2.76 15.77 44.94
C SER A 31 -4.07 16.29 45.57
N GLY A 32 -4.84 15.36 46.19
CA GLY A 32 -5.75 15.68 47.29
C GLY A 32 -6.85 14.64 47.52
N GLY A 33 -6.81 13.94 48.65
CA GLY A 33 -7.70 12.82 48.97
C GLY A 33 -9.16 13.16 49.28
N GLY A 34 -9.98 12.11 49.29
CA GLY A 34 -11.36 12.08 49.76
C GLY A 34 -11.93 10.68 49.59
N ASP A 35 -12.08 9.96 50.70
CA ASP A 35 -12.91 8.76 50.82
C ASP A 35 -14.35 9.08 50.44
N ASP A 36 -14.98 8.25 49.61
CA ASP A 36 -16.44 8.07 49.58
C ASP A 36 -16.79 6.68 49.00
N ASP A 37 -17.54 5.91 49.78
CA ASP A 37 -18.00 4.55 49.57
C ASP A 37 -18.87 4.36 48.30
N VAL A 38 -18.52 3.40 47.43
CA VAL A 38 -19.48 2.82 46.47
C VAL A 38 -19.26 1.31 46.30
N ALA A 39 -20.28 0.57 46.72
CA ALA A 39 -20.82 -0.70 46.23
C ALA A 39 -19.88 -1.81 45.73
N SER A 40 -19.99 -2.96 46.41
CA SER A 40 -19.64 -4.29 45.93
C SER A 40 -20.23 -4.57 44.53
N ASP A 41 -19.36 -4.82 43.55
CA ASP A 41 -19.69 -5.64 42.39
C ASP A 41 -18.71 -6.82 42.33
N SER A 42 -19.29 -7.99 42.14
CA SER A 42 -18.61 -9.28 42.14
C SER A 42 -18.60 -9.80 40.70
N GLY A 43 -17.43 -9.82 40.09
CA GLY A 43 -17.12 -10.51 38.85
C GLY A 43 -15.65 -10.28 38.56
N ASP A 44 -14.75 -11.24 38.81
CA ASP A 44 -14.40 -12.28 37.84
C ASP A 44 -14.14 -11.65 36.45
N SER A 45 -12.94 -11.63 35.90
CA SER A 45 -11.81 -12.54 36.03
C SER A 45 -10.55 -11.73 35.73
N GLY A 46 -9.43 -12.10 36.38
CA GLY A 46 -8.14 -11.56 36.00
C GLY A 46 -7.86 -11.88 34.53
N ASP A 47 -7.85 -10.85 33.70
CA ASP A 47 -7.18 -10.88 32.41
C ASP A 47 -5.67 -10.96 32.68
N SER A 48 -5.23 -12.15 33.02
CA SER A 48 -3.89 -12.60 32.67
C SER A 48 -3.99 -13.06 31.22
N GLY A 49 -4.17 -12.10 30.30
CA GLY A 49 -3.97 -12.32 28.89
C GLY A 49 -2.52 -12.69 28.72
N SER A 50 -2.27 -13.99 28.56
CA SER A 50 -1.06 -14.47 27.93
C SER A 50 -0.86 -13.70 26.64
N ASP A 51 0.35 -13.20 26.39
CA ASP A 51 0.79 -12.71 25.10
C ASP A 51 0.74 -13.86 24.06
N GLU A 52 -0.47 -14.32 23.72
CA GLU A 52 -0.73 -14.91 22.42
C GLU A 52 -0.69 -13.72 21.46
N GLU A 53 0.23 -13.75 20.50
CA GLU A 53 0.16 -12.84 19.36
C GLU A 53 -1.25 -12.96 18.78
N ALA A 54 -2.08 -11.96 19.04
CA ALA A 54 -3.42 -11.90 18.49
C ALA A 54 -3.25 -12.02 16.98
N VAL A 55 -3.72 -13.14 16.43
CA VAL A 55 -3.70 -13.37 14.99
C VAL A 55 -4.49 -12.22 14.37
N VAL A 56 -3.80 -11.30 13.70
CA VAL A 56 -4.41 -10.12 13.11
C VAL A 56 -5.18 -10.60 11.89
N SER A 57 -6.49 -10.81 12.05
CA SER A 57 -7.40 -10.97 10.92
C SER A 57 -7.41 -9.67 10.12
N LEU A 58 -7.31 -9.80 8.80
CA LEU A 58 -7.38 -8.70 7.85
C LEU A 58 -8.79 -8.49 7.27
N ALA A 59 -9.75 -9.36 7.61
CA ALA A 59 -11.09 -9.39 7.00
C ALA A 59 -11.86 -8.07 7.11
N ASP A 60 -11.69 -7.33 8.21
CA ASP A 60 -12.40 -6.07 8.46
C ASP A 60 -11.68 -4.83 7.90
N VAL A 61 -10.41 -4.96 7.51
CA VAL A 61 -9.55 -3.82 7.16
C VAL A 61 -9.01 -3.87 5.72
N CYS A 62 -8.98 -5.05 5.10
CA CYS A 62 -8.41 -5.27 3.78
C CYS A 62 -9.47 -5.77 2.78
N PRO A 63 -9.28 -5.49 1.49
CA PRO A 63 -10.07 -6.12 0.43
C PRO A 63 -9.79 -7.62 0.39
N SER A 64 -10.78 -8.39 -0.08
CA SER A 64 -10.64 -9.81 -0.41
C SER A 64 -11.13 -10.05 -1.85
N PRO A 65 -10.26 -10.45 -2.79
CA PRO A 65 -8.83 -10.70 -2.60
C PRO A 65 -8.00 -9.41 -2.50
N LEU A 66 -6.89 -9.46 -1.74
CA LEU A 66 -5.80 -8.51 -1.87
C LEU A 66 -4.96 -8.86 -3.11
N VAL A 67 -5.16 -8.10 -4.17
CA VAL A 67 -4.53 -8.28 -5.49
C VAL A 67 -3.19 -7.56 -5.62
N ILE A 68 -2.15 -8.31 -6.00
CA ILE A 68 -0.83 -7.83 -6.41
C ILE A 68 -0.64 -8.03 -7.92
N GLN A 69 -0.23 -6.97 -8.61
CA GLN A 69 0.23 -7.04 -10.00
C GLN A 69 1.76 -7.04 -10.06
N THR A 70 2.36 -8.17 -10.44
CA THR A 70 3.80 -8.21 -10.70
C THR A 70 4.12 -7.51 -12.01
N ASP A 71 5.38 -7.10 -12.18
CA ASP A 71 5.89 -6.47 -13.40
C ASP A 71 6.31 -7.49 -14.46
N TRP A 72 6.57 -8.74 -14.05
CA TRP A 72 6.96 -9.82 -14.92
C TRP A 72 6.29 -11.16 -14.59
N PHE A 73 6.74 -12.24 -15.24
CA PHE A 73 6.30 -13.61 -14.96
C PHE A 73 6.66 -14.06 -13.54
N PRO A 74 6.10 -15.19 -13.06
CA PRO A 74 6.54 -15.81 -11.82
C PRO A 74 8.04 -16.14 -11.87
N GLU A 75 8.81 -15.54 -10.96
CA GLU A 75 10.25 -15.70 -10.83
C GLU A 75 10.61 -15.92 -9.36
N SER A 76 11.82 -16.42 -9.10
CA SER A 76 12.27 -16.73 -7.74
C SER A 76 12.25 -15.52 -6.79
N GLU A 77 12.45 -14.31 -7.32
CA GLU A 77 12.36 -13.07 -6.54
C GLU A 77 10.93 -12.70 -6.11
N HIS A 78 9.92 -13.30 -6.75
CA HIS A 78 8.51 -13.16 -6.40
C HIS A 78 8.05 -14.19 -5.35
N ALA A 79 8.93 -15.12 -4.92
CA ALA A 79 8.57 -16.23 -4.04
C ALA A 79 7.90 -15.80 -2.72
N ALA A 80 8.28 -14.63 -2.18
CA ALA A 80 7.65 -14.08 -0.98
C ALA A 80 6.13 -13.88 -1.14
N LEU A 81 5.67 -13.47 -2.33
CA LEU A 81 4.23 -13.31 -2.60
C LEU A 81 3.52 -14.67 -2.60
N TYR A 82 4.12 -15.68 -3.23
CA TYR A 82 3.52 -17.01 -3.31
C TYR A 82 3.51 -17.75 -1.97
N ASN A 83 4.47 -17.45 -1.07
CA ASN A 83 4.46 -17.97 0.30
C ASN A 83 3.30 -17.43 1.15
N LEU A 84 2.65 -16.34 0.74
CA LEU A 84 1.47 -15.81 1.40
C LEU A 84 0.17 -16.49 0.93
N ILE A 85 0.24 -17.35 -0.09
CA ILE A 85 -0.93 -18.10 -0.57
C ILE A 85 -0.94 -19.47 0.11
N GLY A 86 -1.99 -19.73 0.88
CA GLY A 86 -2.20 -20.99 1.58
C GLY A 86 -2.69 -22.12 0.69
N ASP A 87 -2.97 -23.26 1.32
CA ASP A 87 -3.58 -24.42 0.67
C ASP A 87 -4.96 -24.07 0.09
N GLY A 88 -5.39 -24.84 -0.92
CA GLY A 88 -6.66 -24.60 -1.61
C GLY A 88 -6.61 -23.51 -2.67
N TYR A 89 -5.41 -23.05 -3.05
CA TYR A 89 -5.22 -22.10 -4.14
C TYR A 89 -5.67 -22.64 -5.50
N SER A 90 -5.95 -21.70 -6.39
CA SER A 90 -6.30 -21.92 -7.79
C SER A 90 -5.29 -21.23 -8.69
N VAL A 91 -5.01 -21.86 -9.84
CA VAL A 91 -4.18 -21.29 -10.91
C VAL A 91 -5.07 -21.08 -12.12
N ASP A 92 -5.19 -19.82 -12.54
CA ASP A 92 -5.85 -19.46 -13.78
C ASP A 92 -4.77 -19.25 -14.85
N SER A 93 -4.56 -20.27 -15.68
CA SER A 93 -3.57 -20.23 -16.75
C SER A 93 -3.96 -19.31 -17.89
N ASP A 94 -5.23 -18.96 -18.05
CA ASP A 94 -5.69 -18.09 -19.13
C ASP A 94 -5.38 -16.65 -18.78
N ASN A 95 -5.78 -16.24 -17.58
CA ASN A 95 -5.58 -14.90 -17.04
C ASN A 95 -4.21 -14.70 -16.36
N LYS A 96 -3.39 -15.76 -16.26
CA LYS A 96 -2.02 -15.74 -15.71
C LYS A 96 -1.99 -15.23 -14.26
N LEU A 97 -2.86 -15.77 -13.43
CA LEU A 97 -2.92 -15.42 -12.00
C LEU A 97 -3.05 -16.66 -11.11
N VAL A 98 -2.67 -16.47 -9.85
CA VAL A 98 -2.83 -17.47 -8.77
C VAL A 98 -3.56 -16.78 -7.62
N SER A 99 -4.56 -17.45 -7.06
CA SER A 99 -5.37 -16.91 -5.98
C SER A 99 -5.73 -17.98 -4.95
N GLY A 100 -5.76 -17.62 -3.66
CA GLY A 100 -6.14 -18.52 -2.57
C GLY A 100 -6.13 -17.82 -1.21
N PRO A 101 -6.42 -18.54 -0.12
CA PRO A 101 -6.44 -17.98 1.23
C PRO A 101 -5.10 -17.33 1.59
N MET A 102 -5.12 -16.13 2.16
CA MET A 102 -3.90 -15.45 2.59
C MET A 102 -3.43 -16.00 3.93
N VAL A 103 -2.16 -16.40 4.01
CA VAL A 103 -1.55 -16.94 5.23
C VAL A 103 -0.27 -16.20 5.60
N ALA A 104 0.02 -16.10 6.89
CA ALA A 104 1.32 -15.71 7.42
C ALA A 104 1.78 -16.73 8.45
N GLY A 105 2.96 -17.34 8.24
CA GLY A 105 3.46 -18.39 9.13
C GLY A 105 2.54 -19.63 9.23
N GLY A 106 1.71 -19.87 8.19
CA GLY A 106 0.71 -20.94 8.18
C GLY A 106 -0.62 -20.59 8.87
N VAL A 107 -0.77 -19.36 9.36
CA VAL A 107 -2.00 -18.88 9.99
C VAL A 107 -2.83 -18.10 8.96
N ASP A 108 -4.11 -18.45 8.84
CA ASP A 108 -5.08 -17.77 7.96
C ASP A 108 -5.37 -16.34 8.45
N LEU A 109 -5.30 -15.38 7.53
CA LEU A 109 -5.53 -13.96 7.79
C LEU A 109 -6.96 -13.51 7.47
N GLY A 110 -7.83 -14.42 7.00
CA GLY A 110 -9.25 -14.16 6.79
C GLY A 110 -9.60 -13.42 5.49
N ILE A 111 -8.65 -13.27 4.57
CA ILE A 111 -8.85 -12.73 3.21
C ILE A 111 -8.17 -13.62 2.18
N ASP A 112 -8.56 -13.50 0.92
CA ASP A 112 -7.83 -14.12 -0.20
C ASP A 112 -6.66 -13.22 -0.65
N PHE A 113 -5.63 -13.84 -1.22
CA PHE A 113 -4.49 -13.18 -1.84
C PHE A 113 -4.39 -13.60 -3.30
N GLU A 114 -4.21 -12.64 -4.20
CA GLU A 114 -4.14 -12.88 -5.64
C GLU A 114 -2.88 -12.26 -6.23
N VAL A 115 -2.10 -13.06 -6.95
CA VAL A 115 -0.90 -12.61 -7.65
C VAL A 115 -1.13 -12.75 -9.15
N ARG A 116 -1.13 -11.61 -9.86
CA ARG A 116 -1.28 -11.52 -11.31
C ARG A 116 0.08 -11.29 -11.97
N ALA A 117 0.38 -12.08 -12.99
CA ALA A 117 1.61 -11.93 -13.76
C ALA A 117 1.60 -10.63 -14.58
N GLY A 118 2.77 -10.01 -14.72
CA GLY A 118 2.98 -8.84 -15.56
C GLY A 118 3.50 -9.15 -16.96
N GLY A 119 4.32 -8.23 -17.48
CA GLY A 119 4.95 -8.39 -18.79
C GLY A 119 3.95 -8.71 -19.91
N PRO A 120 4.10 -9.84 -20.64
CA PRO A 120 3.19 -10.20 -21.72
C PRO A 120 1.74 -10.40 -21.29
N ALA A 121 1.47 -10.82 -20.05
CA ALA A 121 0.11 -11.07 -19.55
C ALA A 121 -0.75 -9.80 -19.57
N ILE A 122 -0.10 -8.65 -19.46
CA ILE A 122 -0.73 -7.34 -19.45
C ILE A 122 -0.32 -6.52 -20.69
N GLY A 123 0.10 -7.20 -21.77
CA GLY A 123 0.44 -6.56 -23.05
C GLY A 123 1.68 -5.65 -23.00
N PHE A 124 2.59 -5.88 -22.05
CA PHE A 124 3.78 -5.06 -21.78
C PHE A 124 3.49 -3.61 -21.37
N SER A 125 2.25 -3.29 -21.01
CA SER A 125 1.95 -1.98 -20.44
C SER A 125 2.66 -1.84 -19.08
N PRO A 126 3.09 -0.63 -18.70
CA PRO A 126 3.62 -0.38 -17.37
C PRO A 126 2.59 -0.73 -16.28
N VAL A 127 3.03 -1.39 -15.21
CA VAL A 127 2.16 -1.75 -14.06
C VAL A 127 1.45 -0.51 -13.49
N ALA A 128 2.15 0.62 -13.37
CA ALA A 128 1.54 1.87 -12.92
C ALA A 128 0.37 2.30 -13.82
N ALA A 129 0.50 2.21 -15.14
CA ALA A 129 -0.60 2.54 -16.06
C ALA A 129 -1.77 1.55 -15.89
N HIS A 130 -1.47 0.26 -15.70
CA HIS A 130 -2.49 -0.76 -15.47
C HIS A 130 -3.29 -0.54 -14.19
N MET A 131 -2.63 -0.21 -13.08
CA MET A 131 -3.30 0.09 -11.82
C MET A 131 -4.25 1.30 -11.92
N TYR A 132 -3.95 2.25 -12.82
CA TYR A 132 -4.83 3.39 -13.07
C TYR A 132 -6.03 3.05 -13.97
N THR A 133 -5.96 1.94 -14.72
CA THR A 133 -7.06 1.47 -15.58
C THR A 133 -7.84 0.29 -15.00
N ASP A 134 -7.26 -0.42 -14.04
CA ASP A 134 -7.86 -1.54 -13.33
C ASP A 134 -7.79 -1.30 -11.82
N ALA A 135 -8.90 -0.81 -11.27
CA ALA A 135 -9.04 -0.51 -9.85
C ALA A 135 -9.10 -1.76 -8.95
N SER A 136 -9.13 -2.98 -9.52
CA SER A 136 -9.06 -4.21 -8.73
C SER A 136 -7.63 -4.55 -8.28
N VAL A 137 -6.61 -3.90 -8.84
CA VAL A 137 -5.21 -4.06 -8.43
C VAL A 137 -4.90 -3.11 -7.28
N HIS A 138 -4.44 -3.64 -6.15
CA HIS A 138 -4.19 -2.83 -4.95
C HIS A 138 -2.71 -2.42 -4.82
N ILE A 139 -1.79 -3.33 -5.17
CA ILE A 139 -0.34 -3.10 -5.12
C ILE A 139 0.27 -3.59 -6.42
N GLY A 140 1.23 -2.85 -6.95
CA GLY A 140 1.94 -3.19 -8.17
C GLY A 140 3.44 -3.08 -8.01
N TYR A 141 4.16 -3.98 -8.68
CA TYR A 141 5.62 -3.89 -8.77
C TYR A 141 6.02 -2.71 -9.65
N GLY A 142 6.98 -1.93 -9.16
CA GLY A 142 7.42 -0.71 -9.80
C GLY A 142 8.93 -0.57 -9.79
N SER A 143 9.54 -0.48 -10.96
CA SER A 143 10.94 -0.10 -11.09
C SER A 143 11.12 1.40 -10.81
N THR A 144 12.22 1.78 -10.17
CA THR A 144 12.47 3.18 -9.75
C THR A 144 12.52 4.12 -10.96
N ASP A 145 13.18 3.73 -12.03
CA ASP A 145 13.24 4.49 -13.29
C ASP A 145 11.85 4.68 -13.90
N GLY A 146 11.04 3.63 -13.90
CA GLY A 146 9.68 3.66 -14.39
C GLY A 146 8.79 4.62 -13.60
N GLN A 147 8.93 4.64 -12.27
CA GLN A 147 8.20 5.58 -11.41
C GLN A 147 8.64 7.02 -11.63
N ILE A 148 9.95 7.28 -11.84
CA ILE A 148 10.46 8.61 -12.17
C ILE A 148 9.87 9.11 -13.50
N LEU A 149 9.90 8.27 -14.54
CA LEU A 149 9.44 8.65 -15.88
C LEU A 149 7.95 8.96 -15.96
N ARG A 150 7.13 8.35 -15.09
CA ARG A 150 5.67 8.43 -15.14
C ARG A 150 5.05 9.22 -14.00
N HIS A 151 5.85 9.82 -13.13
CA HIS A 151 5.36 10.51 -11.93
C HIS A 151 4.32 11.60 -12.23
N ALA A 152 4.44 12.27 -13.37
CA ALA A 152 3.51 13.32 -13.78
C ALA A 152 2.11 12.79 -14.16
N ASP A 153 2.02 11.55 -14.65
CA ASP A 153 0.78 10.99 -15.22
C ASP A 153 0.15 9.90 -14.34
N THR A 154 0.99 9.04 -13.74
CA THR A 154 0.57 7.90 -12.89
C THR A 154 1.43 7.85 -11.63
N PRO A 155 1.30 8.83 -10.72
CA PRO A 155 2.08 8.84 -9.47
C PRO A 155 1.74 7.62 -8.60
N MET A 156 2.77 6.98 -8.07
CA MET A 156 2.65 5.82 -7.18
C MET A 156 3.29 6.12 -5.83
N LEU A 157 2.71 5.56 -4.77
CA LEU A 157 3.30 5.55 -3.43
C LEU A 157 4.07 4.24 -3.22
N SER A 158 5.36 4.33 -2.88
CA SER A 158 6.14 3.17 -2.48
C SER A 158 5.80 2.81 -1.02
N VAL A 159 5.36 1.58 -0.79
CA VAL A 159 4.96 1.07 0.53
C VAL A 159 5.85 -0.07 1.04
N MET A 160 6.60 -0.71 0.14
CA MET A 160 7.52 -1.79 0.46
C MET A 160 8.69 -1.84 -0.53
N ALA A 161 9.84 -2.32 -0.06
CA ALA A 161 10.97 -2.70 -0.90
C ALA A 161 11.26 -4.19 -0.64
N PRO A 162 10.71 -5.11 -1.46
CA PRO A 162 10.81 -6.55 -1.19
C PRO A 162 12.24 -7.09 -1.34
N LEU A 163 13.11 -6.34 -2.01
CA LEU A 163 14.50 -6.71 -2.27
C LEU A 163 15.43 -5.58 -1.80
N GLU A 164 16.40 -5.92 -0.96
CA GLU A 164 17.48 -5.01 -0.55
C GLU A 164 18.43 -4.69 -1.71
N LYS A 165 18.63 -5.68 -2.59
CA LYS A 165 19.47 -5.58 -3.79
C LYS A 165 18.66 -5.96 -5.00
N ASN A 166 18.68 -5.10 -6.01
CA ASN A 166 18.05 -5.41 -7.29
C ASN A 166 18.80 -6.60 -7.95
N PRO A 167 18.11 -7.68 -8.33
CA PRO A 167 18.71 -8.91 -8.85
C PRO A 167 19.14 -8.82 -10.32
N GLN A 168 19.15 -7.62 -10.91
CA GLN A 168 19.69 -7.41 -12.26
C GLN A 168 21.13 -7.91 -12.40
N MET A 169 21.33 -8.76 -13.40
CA MET A 169 22.63 -9.31 -13.75
C MET A 169 23.12 -8.72 -15.07
N VAL A 170 24.38 -8.29 -15.10
CA VAL A 170 25.07 -8.00 -16.36
C VAL A 170 25.73 -9.29 -16.83
N MET A 171 25.25 -9.83 -17.95
CA MET A 171 25.84 -11.00 -18.60
C MET A 171 26.50 -10.58 -19.90
N TRP A 172 27.68 -11.12 -20.19
CA TRP A 172 28.35 -10.92 -21.47
C TRP A 172 28.96 -12.23 -21.97
N ASP A 173 29.09 -12.36 -23.28
CA ASP A 173 29.86 -13.43 -23.90
C ASP A 173 31.34 -13.00 -23.94
N PRO A 174 32.25 -13.68 -23.22
CA PRO A 174 33.65 -13.32 -23.19
C PRO A 174 34.37 -13.55 -24.53
N VAL A 175 33.83 -14.40 -25.42
CA VAL A 175 34.41 -14.62 -26.75
C VAL A 175 34.07 -13.46 -27.68
N ALA A 176 32.82 -13.00 -27.67
CA ALA A 176 32.39 -11.86 -28.46
C ALA A 176 32.89 -10.51 -27.89
N HIS A 177 33.11 -10.44 -26.58
CA HIS A 177 33.51 -9.22 -25.86
C HIS A 177 34.76 -9.43 -24.99
N PRO A 178 35.92 -9.74 -25.58
CA PRO A 178 37.13 -10.12 -24.83
C PRO A 178 37.74 -8.97 -24.01
N ASN A 179 37.37 -7.73 -24.29
CA ASN A 179 37.87 -6.55 -23.58
C ASN A 179 37.06 -6.20 -22.31
N VAL A 180 35.97 -6.93 -22.04
CA VAL A 180 35.16 -6.74 -20.82
C VAL A 180 35.68 -7.72 -19.76
N GLU A 181 36.50 -7.21 -18.85
CA GLU A 181 37.14 -8.00 -17.78
C GLU A 181 36.59 -7.68 -16.38
N THR A 182 35.93 -6.53 -16.20
CA THR A 182 35.35 -6.08 -14.93
C THR A 182 34.01 -5.38 -15.14
N LEU A 183 33.18 -5.31 -14.10
CA LEU A 183 31.98 -4.47 -14.02
C LEU A 183 32.28 -3.18 -13.23
#